data_AF-A0A1V5N748-F1
#
_entry.id   AF-A0A1V5N748-F1
#
_cell.length_a   1.000
_cell.length_b   1.000
_cell.length_c   1.000
_cell.angle_alpha   90.00
_cell.angle_beta   90.00
_cell.angle_gamma   90.00
#
_symmetry.space_group_name_H-M   'P 1'
#
loop_
_entity.id
_entity.type
_entity.pdbx_description
1 polymer ?
#
loop_
_entity_poly.entity_id
_entity_poly.type
_entity_poly.pdbx_seq_one_letter_code
_entity_poly.pdbx_strand_id
1 'polypeptide(L)'
;MGGKAGGLLNQGNPEALKWLIEHINQLITAQGIDVYREDFNMDPLGHWRGNDTEDRQGITENHHVVGHLAYFDSIIKQHPGIWIDSCASGGRRLDLETMRRAVPLWRTDYRLDTTGTQSHSYGLSFWVPLSGTGTGVFTAYDFRSNMVPFLNCIWDMRDKNADYDLMRRMAREFRQVAHYYWGDYYPLTPYSTASNAWMAWQFDKPEIGEGMVQVFRRQDSFYLGCQFKLSGLDPAARYEVKNLDTPGKAVMTGEELMQKGLKVLIENQPGAVIIVYKKVS
;
A
#
# COMPACT_ATOMS: atom_id res chain seq x y z
N MET A 1 4.41 35.04 0.92
CA MET A 1 3.75 33.81 1.39
C MET A 1 2.41 33.70 0.68
N GLY A 2 2.25 32.76 -0.26
CA GLY A 2 0.97 32.41 -0.92
C GLY A 2 0.27 33.46 -1.80
N GLY A 3 0.42 34.76 -1.55
CA GLY A 3 -0.33 35.80 -2.26
C GLY A 3 -1.84 35.79 -1.96
N LYS A 4 -2.54 36.90 -2.26
CA LYS A 4 -4.00 37.05 -2.02
C LYS A 4 -4.87 36.12 -2.88
N ALA A 5 -4.31 35.48 -3.90
CA ALA A 5 -5.04 34.59 -4.82
C ALA A 5 -4.77 33.08 -4.54
N GLY A 6 -4.05 32.76 -3.47
CA GLY A 6 -3.46 31.44 -3.28
C GLY A 6 -2.21 31.24 -4.15
N GLY A 7 -1.47 30.17 -3.89
CA GLY A 7 -0.22 29.84 -4.59
C GLY A 7 0.67 28.89 -3.79
N LEU A 8 1.74 28.41 -4.43
CA LEU A 8 2.72 27.53 -3.79
C LEU A 8 3.46 28.27 -2.66
N LEU A 9 3.44 27.72 -1.45
CA LEU A 9 4.25 28.24 -0.36
C LEU A 9 5.74 28.07 -0.70
N ASN A 10 6.49 29.16 -0.69
CA ASN A 10 7.94 29.11 -0.94
C ASN A 10 8.67 28.56 0.28
N GLN A 11 8.78 27.23 0.37
CA GLN A 11 9.50 26.53 1.43
C GLN A 11 11.03 26.72 1.36
N GLY A 12 11.54 27.31 0.26
CA GLY A 12 12.93 27.76 0.17
C GLY A 12 13.20 29.12 0.83
N ASN A 13 12.15 29.86 1.22
CA ASN A 13 12.29 31.08 2.01
C ASN A 13 12.37 30.73 3.52
N PRO A 14 13.44 31.09 4.24
CA PRO A 14 13.63 30.71 5.63
C PRO A 14 12.50 31.13 6.58
N GLU A 15 11.93 32.31 6.40
CA GLU A 15 10.84 32.81 7.26
C GLU A 15 9.53 32.07 7.00
N ALA A 16 9.24 31.77 5.73
CA ALA A 16 8.06 30.99 5.36
C ALA A 16 8.17 29.54 5.85
N LEU A 17 9.36 28.94 5.75
CA LEU A 17 9.62 27.59 6.25
C LEU A 17 9.50 27.54 7.78
N LYS A 18 10.09 28.52 8.49
CA LYS A 18 9.97 28.63 9.94
C LYS A 18 8.51 28.74 10.38
N TRP A 19 7.73 29.61 9.72
CA TRP A 19 6.31 29.74 10.00
C TRP A 19 5.55 28.42 9.78
N LEU A 20 5.80 27.71 8.67
CA LEU A 20 5.16 26.42 8.39
C LEU A 20 5.47 25.39 9.50
N ILE A 21 6.76 25.27 9.85
CA ILE A 21 7.22 24.37 10.90
C ILE A 21 6.55 24.69 12.23
N GLU A 22 6.60 25.94 12.68
CA GLU A 22 6.01 26.34 13.97
C GLU A 22 4.50 26.12 13.99
N HIS A 23 3.82 26.52 12.92
CA HIS A 23 2.36 26.43 12.83
C HIS A 23 1.87 24.99 12.90
N ILE A 24 2.45 24.08 12.10
CA ILE A 24 1.96 22.71 12.03
C ILE A 24 2.33 21.91 13.30
N ASN A 25 3.54 22.07 13.84
CA ASN A 25 3.91 21.39 15.09
C ASN A 25 3.06 21.87 16.28
N GLN A 26 2.72 23.17 16.34
CA GLN A 26 1.78 23.68 17.34
C GLN A 26 0.40 23.06 17.17
N LEU A 27 -0.10 22.94 15.94
CA LEU A 27 -1.41 22.33 15.68
C LEU A 27 -1.42 20.85 16.07
N ILE A 28 -0.39 20.09 15.70
CA ILE A 28 -0.23 18.68 16.08
C ILE A 28 -0.27 18.52 17.60
N THR A 29 0.49 19.34 18.32
CA THR A 29 0.53 19.31 19.79
C THR A 29 -0.82 19.67 20.41
N ALA A 30 -1.39 20.80 19.98
CA ALA A 30 -2.59 21.35 20.59
C ALA A 30 -3.82 20.46 20.38
N GLN A 31 -3.86 19.70 19.29
CA GLN A 31 -4.98 18.83 18.94
C GLN A 31 -4.72 17.34 19.22
N GLY A 32 -3.50 16.96 19.63
CA GLY A 32 -3.14 15.56 19.87
C GLY A 32 -3.22 14.70 18.60
N ILE A 33 -2.65 15.18 17.49
CA ILE A 33 -2.71 14.50 16.19
C ILE A 33 -1.67 13.37 16.15
N ASP A 34 -2.13 12.13 16.00
CA ASP A 34 -1.25 10.95 15.83
C ASP A 34 -0.88 10.66 14.36
N VAL A 35 -1.72 11.08 13.42
CA VAL A 35 -1.53 10.88 11.98
C VAL A 35 -1.73 12.20 11.25
N TYR A 36 -0.68 12.69 10.60
CA TYR A 36 -0.68 13.92 9.81
C TYR A 36 -0.55 13.60 8.33
N ARG A 37 -1.55 13.98 7.52
CA ARG A 37 -1.47 13.86 6.07
C ARG A 37 -1.07 15.18 5.44
N GLU A 38 0.00 15.17 4.66
CA GLU A 38 0.29 16.26 3.73
C GLU A 38 -0.16 15.84 2.33
N ASP A 39 -0.97 16.68 1.67
CA ASP A 39 -1.32 16.48 0.27
C ASP A 39 -0.79 17.63 -0.58
N PHE A 40 -0.31 17.30 -1.78
CA PHE A 40 0.25 18.25 -2.74
C PHE A 40 -0.41 18.12 -4.11
N ASN A 41 -1.38 18.99 -4.37
CA ASN A 41 -2.25 18.93 -5.55
C ASN A 41 -2.06 20.12 -6.50
N MET A 42 -0.82 20.60 -6.64
CA MET A 42 -0.49 21.76 -7.47
C MET A 42 0.66 21.45 -8.41
N ASP A 43 0.63 21.95 -9.64
CA ASP A 43 1.75 21.87 -10.58
C ASP A 43 2.79 22.95 -10.24
N PRO A 44 3.98 22.59 -9.73
CA PRO A 44 4.87 23.56 -9.11
C PRO A 44 5.85 24.22 -10.08
N LEU A 45 6.07 23.64 -11.26
CA LEU A 45 7.14 24.04 -12.18
C LEU A 45 7.08 25.51 -12.59
N GLY A 46 5.87 26.02 -12.88
CA GLY A 46 5.68 27.43 -13.25
C GLY A 46 6.00 28.38 -12.09
N HIS A 47 5.67 27.99 -10.85
CA HIS A 47 6.00 28.76 -9.66
C HIS A 47 7.50 28.79 -9.40
N TRP A 48 8.21 27.67 -9.58
CA TRP A 48 9.65 27.63 -9.37
C TRP A 48 10.40 28.45 -10.41
N ARG A 49 10.14 28.21 -11.71
CA ARG A 49 10.81 28.96 -12.79
C ARG A 49 10.52 30.45 -12.76
N GLY A 50 9.30 30.84 -12.39
CA GLY A 50 8.92 32.25 -12.25
C GLY A 50 9.62 33.00 -11.11
N ASN A 51 10.29 32.29 -10.19
CA ASN A 51 11.05 32.88 -9.09
C ASN A 51 12.57 32.76 -9.26
N ASP A 52 13.06 32.13 -10.32
CA ASP A 52 14.49 32.00 -10.61
C ASP A 52 14.97 33.15 -11.51
N THR A 53 16.19 33.66 -11.26
CA THR A 53 16.89 34.55 -12.20
C THR A 53 17.48 33.74 -13.36
N GLU A 54 17.81 34.42 -14.47
CA GLU A 54 18.35 33.77 -15.68
C GLU A 54 19.59 32.92 -15.41
N ASP A 55 20.45 33.35 -14.49
CA ASP A 55 21.70 32.69 -14.10
C ASP A 55 21.55 31.65 -12.97
N ARG A 56 20.33 31.41 -12.47
CA ARG A 56 20.06 30.54 -11.30
C ARG A 56 18.88 29.58 -11.48
N GLN A 57 18.56 29.20 -12.72
CA GLN A 57 17.46 28.28 -13.01
C GLN A 57 17.58 26.95 -12.24
N GLY A 58 16.47 26.53 -11.62
CA GLY A 58 16.36 25.32 -10.80
C GLY A 58 16.62 25.53 -9.30
N ILE A 59 17.10 26.70 -8.87
CA ILE A 59 17.44 26.90 -7.46
C ILE A 59 16.21 26.97 -6.56
N THR A 60 15.10 27.56 -7.02
CA THR A 60 13.86 27.63 -6.23
C THR A 60 13.28 26.25 -5.98
N GLU A 61 13.30 25.36 -6.98
CA GLU A 61 12.91 23.96 -6.82
C GLU A 61 13.80 23.27 -5.78
N ASN A 62 15.12 23.39 -5.91
CA ASN A 62 16.06 22.78 -4.98
C ASN A 62 15.81 23.22 -3.53
N HIS A 63 15.70 24.53 -3.29
CA HIS A 63 15.44 25.05 -1.95
C HIS A 63 14.03 24.67 -1.43
N HIS A 64 13.03 24.59 -2.31
CA HIS A 64 11.70 24.10 -1.93
C HIS A 64 11.77 22.66 -1.43
N VAL A 65 12.43 21.76 -2.16
CA VAL A 65 12.56 20.35 -1.76
C VAL A 65 13.35 20.21 -0.46
N VAL A 66 14.47 20.92 -0.31
CA VAL A 66 15.26 20.89 0.94
C VAL A 66 14.44 21.41 2.12
N GLY A 67 13.70 22.51 1.94
CA GLY A 67 12.80 23.05 2.95
C GLY A 67 11.69 22.06 3.32
N HIS A 68 11.11 21.39 2.35
CA HIS A 68 10.06 20.38 2.56
C HIS A 68 10.55 19.18 3.38
N LEU A 69 11.73 18.65 3.06
CA LEU A 69 12.34 17.57 3.83
C LEU A 69 12.68 18.02 5.27
N ALA A 70 13.20 19.24 5.43
CA ALA A 70 13.48 19.82 6.76
C ALA A 70 12.21 20.03 7.59
N TYR A 71 11.10 20.36 6.94
CA TYR A 71 9.79 20.46 7.57
C TYR A 71 9.32 19.11 8.12
N PHE A 72 9.40 18.03 7.33
CA PHE A 72 9.09 16.68 7.80
C PHE A 72 10.05 16.21 8.92
N ASP A 73 11.35 16.50 8.79
CA ASP A 73 12.34 16.20 9.83
C ASP A 73 11.99 16.89 11.16
N SER A 74 11.48 18.13 11.11
CA SER A 74 11.02 18.83 12.31
C SER A 74 9.81 18.15 12.96
N ILE A 75 8.84 17.69 12.17
CA ILE A 75 7.66 16.98 12.70
C ILE A 75 8.09 15.71 13.43
N ILE A 76 8.92 14.88 12.81
CA ILE A 76 9.40 13.62 13.40
C ILE A 76 10.17 13.89 14.70
N LYS A 77 11.00 14.93 14.71
CA LYS A 77 11.80 15.31 15.88
C LYS A 77 10.94 15.78 17.05
N GLN A 78 9.91 16.59 16.79
CA GLN A 78 9.04 17.16 17.84
C GLN A 78 7.95 16.20 18.29
N HIS A 79 7.55 15.26 17.43
CA HIS A 79 6.48 14.30 17.68
C HIS A 79 6.95 12.86 17.42
N PRO A 80 7.83 12.29 18.27
CA PRO A 80 8.29 10.91 18.10
C PRO A 80 7.11 9.93 18.06
N GLY A 81 7.02 9.14 17.00
CA GLY A 81 5.95 8.15 16.81
C GLY A 81 4.77 8.63 15.93
N ILE A 82 4.74 9.90 15.52
CA ILE A 82 3.73 10.39 14.57
C ILE A 82 3.86 9.68 13.22
N TRP A 83 2.73 9.43 12.57
CA TRP A 83 2.69 8.95 11.19
C TRP A 83 2.47 10.12 10.25
N ILE A 84 3.40 10.34 9.33
CA ILE A 84 3.23 11.29 8.23
C ILE A 84 2.71 10.51 7.01
N ASP A 85 1.48 10.78 6.58
CA ASP A 85 0.92 10.30 5.31
C ASP A 85 1.31 11.27 4.19
N SER A 86 2.26 10.87 3.35
CA SER A 86 2.68 11.65 2.19
C SER A 86 1.76 11.37 1.02
N CYS A 87 1.07 12.41 0.55
CA CYS A 87 0.21 12.38 -0.61
C CYS A 87 0.57 13.51 -1.58
N ALA A 88 0.53 13.22 -2.87
CA ALA A 88 0.64 14.21 -3.93
C ALA A 88 -0.26 13.77 -5.08
N SER A 89 -1.56 14.06 -4.97
CA SER A 89 -2.59 13.46 -5.83
C SER A 89 -2.45 11.92 -5.89
N GLY A 90 -2.36 11.30 -4.71
CA GLY A 90 -1.89 9.93 -4.54
C GLY A 90 -0.37 9.83 -4.51
N GLY A 91 0.20 8.94 -5.32
CA GLY A 91 1.62 8.54 -5.25
C GLY A 91 2.58 9.30 -6.18
N ARG A 92 2.39 10.60 -6.44
CA ARG A 92 3.34 11.35 -7.31
C ARG A 92 4.66 11.70 -6.61
N ARG A 93 4.79 11.43 -5.32
CA ARG A 93 5.99 11.71 -4.50
C ARG A 93 6.40 10.50 -3.65
N LEU A 94 6.52 9.34 -4.30
CA LEU A 94 7.02 8.10 -3.68
C LEU A 94 8.52 7.94 -3.91
N ASP A 95 9.29 8.98 -3.58
CA ASP A 95 10.75 8.98 -3.67
C ASP A 95 11.40 8.57 -2.34
N LEU A 96 12.68 8.19 -2.39
CA LEU A 96 13.40 7.65 -1.24
C LEU A 96 13.50 8.63 -0.07
N GLU A 97 13.70 9.92 -0.32
CA GLU A 97 13.90 10.90 0.75
C GLU A 97 12.59 11.23 1.46
N THR A 98 11.49 11.28 0.70
CA THR A 98 10.15 11.40 1.28
C THR A 98 9.78 10.13 2.07
N MET A 99 9.99 8.94 1.51
CA MET A 99 9.63 7.66 2.15
C MET A 99 10.49 7.30 3.37
N ARG A 100 11.64 7.95 3.55
CA ARG A 100 12.44 7.86 4.80
C ARG A 100 11.79 8.59 5.98
N ARG A 101 10.88 9.53 5.70
CA ARG A 101 10.24 10.43 6.68
C ARG A 101 8.74 10.20 6.81
N ALA A 102 8.11 9.76 5.73
CA ALA A 102 6.68 9.60 5.61
C ALA A 102 6.35 8.27 4.94
N VAL A 103 5.08 7.88 5.00
CA VAL A 103 4.56 6.67 4.38
C VAL A 103 3.38 7.04 3.48
N PRO A 104 3.13 6.33 2.37
CA PRO A 104 2.03 6.64 1.48
C PRO A 104 0.81 5.82 1.91
N LEU A 105 0.04 6.31 2.89
CA LEU A 105 -1.21 5.66 3.31
C LEU A 105 -2.30 5.80 2.23
N TRP A 106 -2.08 6.72 1.27
CA TRP A 106 -2.88 6.88 0.06
C TRP A 106 -2.01 6.92 -1.21
N ARG A 107 -1.73 5.73 -1.77
CA ARG A 107 -0.78 5.59 -2.89
C ARG A 107 -1.29 6.04 -4.26
N THR A 108 -2.59 6.23 -4.44
CA THR A 108 -3.17 6.56 -5.75
C THR A 108 -4.57 7.15 -5.63
N ASP A 109 -4.87 8.15 -6.46
CA ASP A 109 -6.24 8.63 -6.66
C ASP A 109 -7.02 7.77 -7.66
N TYR A 110 -6.34 6.88 -8.41
CA TYR A 110 -6.99 5.82 -9.17
C TYR A 110 -7.45 4.70 -8.22
N ARG A 111 -8.50 5.03 -7.47
CA ARG A 111 -9.07 4.22 -6.38
C ARG A 111 -10.28 3.41 -6.82
N LEU A 112 -10.68 2.46 -5.99
CA LEU A 112 -11.90 1.65 -6.15
C LEU A 112 -11.95 0.84 -7.45
N ASP A 113 -10.81 0.62 -8.08
CA ASP A 113 -10.65 -0.29 -9.20
C ASP A 113 -9.75 -1.45 -8.77
N THR A 114 -10.31 -2.66 -8.76
CA THR A 114 -9.60 -3.86 -8.29
C THR A 114 -8.37 -4.19 -9.14
N THR A 115 -8.43 -4.01 -10.46
CA THR A 115 -7.35 -4.35 -11.39
C THR A 115 -6.16 -3.41 -11.21
N GLY A 116 -6.41 -2.10 -11.20
CA GLY A 116 -5.44 -1.05 -10.94
C GLY A 116 -4.85 -1.21 -9.55
N THR A 117 -5.67 -1.51 -8.54
CA THR A 117 -5.17 -1.74 -7.18
C THR A 117 -4.22 -2.95 -7.11
N GLN A 118 -4.58 -4.09 -7.72
CA GLN A 118 -3.69 -5.25 -7.84
C GLN A 118 -2.40 -4.90 -8.58
N SER A 119 -2.49 -4.07 -9.62
CA SER A 119 -1.34 -3.63 -10.43
C SER A 119 -0.39 -2.73 -9.63
N HIS A 120 -0.94 -1.78 -8.85
CA HIS A 120 -0.17 -0.93 -7.93
C HIS A 120 0.48 -1.76 -6.82
N SER A 121 -0.26 -2.69 -6.19
CA SER A 121 0.29 -3.59 -5.17
C SER A 121 1.45 -4.41 -5.71
N TYR A 122 1.34 -4.91 -6.95
CA TYR A 122 2.38 -5.69 -7.58
C TYR A 122 3.69 -4.91 -7.68
N GLY A 123 3.64 -3.66 -8.18
CA GLY A 123 4.83 -2.83 -8.36
C GLY A 123 5.39 -2.28 -7.06
N LEU A 124 4.53 -1.81 -6.14
CA LEU A 124 4.97 -1.16 -4.91
C LEU A 124 5.58 -2.13 -3.90
N SER A 125 5.13 -3.38 -3.87
CA SER A 125 5.63 -4.36 -2.90
C SER A 125 7.11 -4.70 -3.07
N PHE A 126 7.74 -4.35 -4.20
CA PHE A 126 9.19 -4.46 -4.39
C PHE A 126 10.00 -3.37 -3.68
N TRP A 127 9.40 -2.21 -3.41
CA TRP A 127 10.15 -1.00 -3.06
C TRP A 127 9.67 -0.33 -1.78
N VAL A 128 8.36 -0.38 -1.52
CA VAL A 128 7.71 0.35 -0.44
C VAL A 128 6.89 -0.65 0.40
N PRO A 129 7.48 -1.22 1.46
CA PRO A 129 6.85 -2.28 2.26
C PRO A 129 5.51 -1.85 2.86
N LEU A 130 5.42 -0.62 3.37
CA LEU A 130 4.20 -0.04 3.91
C LEU A 130 3.61 0.95 2.90
N SER A 131 2.52 0.56 2.25
CA SER A 131 1.69 1.45 1.43
C SER A 131 0.21 1.19 1.68
N GLY A 132 -0.61 2.21 1.43
CA GLY A 132 -2.04 2.15 1.65
C GLY A 132 -2.90 2.50 0.44
N THR A 133 -4.12 1.98 0.46
CA THR A 133 -5.21 2.29 -0.48
C THR A 133 -6.53 2.26 0.29
N GLY A 134 -7.66 2.30 -0.39
CA GLY A 134 -8.94 2.04 0.25
C GLY A 134 -9.94 1.28 -0.61
N THR A 135 -10.86 0.61 0.09
CA THR A 135 -12.03 -0.05 -0.48
C THR A 135 -13.30 0.68 -0.05
N GLY A 136 -14.26 0.80 -0.97
CA GLY A 136 -15.56 1.43 -0.72
C GLY A 136 -16.74 0.53 -1.07
N VAL A 137 -16.47 -0.68 -1.57
CA VAL A 137 -17.49 -1.62 -2.04
C VAL A 137 -17.57 -2.80 -1.06
N PHE A 138 -18.78 -3.22 -0.73
CA PHE A 138 -19.04 -4.32 0.21
C PHE A 138 -18.99 -5.69 -0.48
N THR A 139 -17.85 -6.06 -1.08
CA THR A 139 -17.64 -7.42 -1.60
C THR A 139 -16.29 -8.00 -1.14
N ALA A 140 -16.22 -9.32 -1.02
CA ALA A 140 -14.98 -10.01 -0.65
C ALA A 140 -13.87 -9.82 -1.71
N TYR A 141 -14.24 -9.81 -2.99
CA TYR A 141 -13.28 -9.59 -4.09
C TYR A 141 -12.67 -8.19 -4.05
N ASP A 142 -13.49 -7.15 -3.86
CA ASP A 142 -13.00 -5.78 -3.69
C ASP A 142 -12.12 -5.64 -2.47
N PHE A 143 -12.57 -6.15 -1.32
CA PHE A 143 -11.80 -6.06 -0.08
C PHE A 143 -10.43 -6.71 -0.24
N ARG A 144 -10.37 -7.95 -0.75
CA ARG A 144 -9.09 -8.68 -0.94
C ARG A 144 -8.19 -8.04 -1.99
N SER A 145 -8.75 -7.46 -3.06
CA SER A 145 -7.97 -6.74 -4.07
C SER A 145 -7.34 -5.46 -3.52
N ASN A 146 -8.00 -4.84 -2.55
CA ASN A 146 -7.50 -3.66 -1.83
C ASN A 146 -6.72 -4.00 -0.56
N MET A 147 -6.72 -5.26 -0.13
CA MET A 147 -6.04 -5.69 1.08
C MET A 147 -4.53 -5.58 0.89
N VAL A 148 -3.97 -4.57 1.55
CA VAL A 148 -2.56 -4.16 1.54
C VAL A 148 -2.18 -3.77 2.99
N PRO A 149 -0.90 -3.48 3.30
CA PRO A 149 -0.48 -3.30 4.68
C PRO A 149 -1.23 -2.20 5.44
N PHE A 150 -1.65 -1.13 4.75
CA PHE A 150 -2.59 -0.14 5.29
C PHE A 150 -3.87 -0.07 4.46
N LEU A 151 -4.97 -0.62 4.98
CA LEU A 151 -6.27 -0.61 4.30
C LEU A 151 -7.21 0.42 4.92
N ASN A 152 -7.63 1.41 4.12
CA ASN A 152 -8.72 2.31 4.46
C ASN A 152 -10.07 1.71 4.04
N CYS A 153 -10.97 1.50 4.99
CA CYS A 153 -12.37 1.19 4.67
C CYS A 153 -13.16 2.49 4.50
N ILE A 154 -13.36 2.91 3.24
CA ILE A 154 -14.11 4.12 2.85
C ILE A 154 -15.59 3.76 2.72
N TRP A 155 -16.13 3.06 3.72
CA TRP A 155 -17.50 2.61 3.74
C TRP A 155 -18.42 3.70 4.29
N ASP A 156 -19.54 3.94 3.62
CA ASP A 156 -20.57 4.80 4.19
C ASP A 156 -21.34 4.05 5.29
N MET A 157 -20.94 4.29 6.53
CA MET A 157 -21.56 3.67 7.71
C MET A 157 -23.02 4.10 7.95
N ARG A 158 -23.53 5.05 7.16
CA ARG A 158 -24.95 5.46 7.19
C ARG A 158 -25.81 4.55 6.31
N ASP A 159 -25.22 3.75 5.43
CA ASP A 159 -25.93 2.78 4.63
C ASP A 159 -26.51 1.67 5.51
N LYS A 160 -27.85 1.61 5.56
CA LYS A 160 -28.58 0.62 6.35
C LYS A 160 -28.61 -0.76 5.68
N ASN A 161 -28.24 -0.84 4.40
CA ASN A 161 -28.17 -2.09 3.64
C ASN A 161 -26.75 -2.68 3.63
N ALA A 162 -25.79 -2.05 4.31
CA ALA A 162 -24.43 -2.56 4.41
C ALA A 162 -24.39 -3.95 5.06
N ASP A 163 -23.65 -4.87 4.46
CA ASP A 163 -23.44 -6.21 5.01
C ASP A 163 -22.36 -6.17 6.12
N TYR A 164 -22.80 -5.84 7.34
CA TYR A 164 -21.94 -5.77 8.51
C TYR A 164 -21.26 -7.11 8.86
N ASP A 165 -21.87 -8.24 8.51
CA ASP A 165 -21.29 -9.55 8.81
C ASP A 165 -20.14 -9.89 7.85
N LEU A 166 -20.30 -9.55 6.57
CA LEU A 166 -19.20 -9.53 5.62
C LEU A 166 -18.08 -8.59 6.08
N MET A 167 -18.40 -7.35 6.45
CA MET A 167 -17.40 -6.36 6.90
C MET A 167 -16.60 -6.86 8.11
N ARG A 168 -17.29 -7.43 9.12
CA ARG A 168 -16.63 -8.01 10.30
C ARG A 168 -15.75 -9.20 9.94
N ARG A 169 -16.20 -10.07 9.04
CA ARG A 169 -15.43 -11.22 8.57
C ARG A 169 -14.17 -10.78 7.84
N MET A 170 -14.28 -9.84 6.91
CA MET A 170 -13.15 -9.27 6.17
C MET A 170 -12.14 -8.57 7.09
N ALA A 171 -12.61 -7.80 8.07
CA ALA A 171 -11.73 -7.17 9.07
C ALA A 171 -10.99 -8.20 9.95
N ARG A 172 -11.62 -9.32 10.30
CA ARG A 172 -10.94 -10.42 11.03
C ARG A 172 -9.91 -11.12 10.16
N GLU A 173 -10.25 -11.39 8.91
CA GLU A 173 -9.34 -11.98 7.93
C GLU A 173 -8.09 -11.12 7.72
N PHE A 174 -8.27 -9.81 7.50
CA PHE A 174 -7.14 -8.89 7.39
C PHE A 174 -6.24 -8.94 8.61
N ARG A 175 -6.80 -8.86 9.83
CA ARG A 175 -6.01 -8.95 11.07
C ARG A 175 -5.26 -10.27 11.21
N GLN A 176 -5.81 -11.37 10.73
CA GLN A 176 -5.17 -12.67 10.75
C GLN A 176 -3.89 -12.69 9.90
N VAL A 177 -3.87 -11.98 8.77
CA VAL A 177 -2.80 -12.07 7.75
C VAL A 177 -1.92 -10.82 7.64
N ALA A 178 -2.30 -9.70 8.27
CA ALA A 178 -1.62 -8.41 8.12
C ALA A 178 -0.12 -8.46 8.46
N HIS A 179 0.27 -9.30 9.42
CA HIS A 179 1.67 -9.42 9.82
C HIS A 179 2.57 -10.07 8.75
N TYR A 180 2.00 -10.75 7.76
CA TYR A 180 2.73 -11.32 6.63
C TYR A 180 3.19 -10.28 5.63
N TYR A 181 2.57 -9.09 5.57
CA TYR A 181 3.03 -8.04 4.66
C TYR A 181 4.48 -7.61 4.89
N TRP A 182 5.03 -7.87 6.08
CA TRP A 182 6.44 -7.59 6.43
C TRP A 182 7.40 -8.73 6.05
N GLY A 183 6.90 -9.76 5.38
CA GLY A 183 7.70 -10.84 4.83
C GLY A 183 8.28 -10.51 3.46
N ASP A 184 9.12 -11.41 2.98
CA ASP A 184 9.69 -11.39 1.64
C ASP A 184 8.58 -11.49 0.59
N TYR A 185 8.57 -10.55 -0.35
CA TYR A 185 7.58 -10.48 -1.42
C TYR A 185 8.05 -11.22 -2.67
N TYR A 186 7.26 -12.19 -3.13
CA TYR A 186 7.51 -12.95 -4.36
C TYR A 186 6.32 -12.86 -5.33
N PRO A 187 6.45 -12.23 -6.50
CA PRO A 187 5.43 -12.34 -7.54
C PRO A 187 5.35 -13.80 -8.04
N LEU A 188 4.14 -14.36 -8.12
CA LEU A 188 3.92 -15.72 -8.60
C LEU A 188 3.39 -15.77 -10.04
N THR A 189 3.01 -14.60 -10.58
CA THR A 189 2.59 -14.38 -11.96
C THR A 189 3.33 -13.18 -12.53
N PRO A 190 3.51 -13.07 -13.86
CA PRO A 190 3.92 -11.82 -14.47
C PRO A 190 2.95 -10.67 -14.18
N TYR A 191 3.46 -9.43 -14.20
CA TYR A 191 2.62 -8.24 -14.17
C TYR A 191 1.65 -8.24 -15.36
N SER A 192 0.38 -7.91 -15.11
CA SER A 192 -0.62 -7.77 -16.16
C SER A 192 -1.73 -6.81 -15.76
N THR A 193 -2.20 -6.01 -16.70
CA THR A 193 -3.43 -5.21 -16.61
C THR A 193 -4.61 -5.86 -17.33
N ALA A 194 -4.42 -7.01 -17.99
CA ALA A 194 -5.46 -7.68 -18.76
C ALA A 194 -6.56 -8.23 -17.84
N SER A 195 -7.82 -8.08 -18.26
CA SER A 195 -9.01 -8.51 -17.52
C SER A 195 -9.20 -10.02 -17.49
N ASN A 196 -8.51 -10.76 -18.36
CA ASN A 196 -8.53 -12.22 -18.42
C ASN A 196 -7.34 -12.89 -17.70
N ALA A 197 -6.45 -12.10 -17.10
CA ALA A 197 -5.27 -12.61 -16.41
C ALA A 197 -5.60 -13.11 -15.00
N TRP A 198 -4.73 -13.99 -14.49
CA TRP A 198 -4.60 -14.26 -13.07
C TRP A 198 -3.46 -13.41 -12.51
N MET A 199 -3.64 -12.91 -11.29
CA MET A 199 -2.58 -12.26 -10.52
C MET A 199 -2.36 -13.06 -9.25
N ALA A 200 -1.10 -13.34 -8.89
CA ALA A 200 -0.79 -13.93 -7.61
C ALA A 200 0.58 -13.48 -7.10
N TRP A 201 0.69 -13.40 -5.78
CA TRP A 201 1.94 -13.12 -5.09
C TRP A 201 1.95 -13.79 -3.72
N GLN A 202 3.17 -14.02 -3.22
CA GLN A 202 3.47 -14.59 -1.92
C GLN A 202 4.14 -13.54 -1.04
N PHE A 203 3.80 -13.56 0.25
CA PHE A 203 4.61 -12.98 1.30
C PHE A 203 5.09 -14.10 2.22
N ASP A 204 6.40 -14.21 2.45
CA ASP A 204 7.04 -15.27 3.24
C ASP A 204 7.79 -14.70 4.45
N LYS A 205 7.61 -15.31 5.61
CA LYS A 205 8.33 -14.96 6.84
C LYS A 205 9.15 -16.15 7.30
N PRO A 206 10.34 -16.38 6.70
CA PRO A 206 11.17 -17.54 7.02
C PRO A 206 11.55 -17.60 8.49
N GLU A 207 11.64 -16.47 9.19
CA GLU A 207 11.98 -16.36 10.61
C GLU A 207 10.94 -16.99 11.56
N ILE A 208 9.68 -17.09 11.13
CA ILE A 208 8.62 -17.80 11.85
C ILE A 208 8.12 -19.04 11.09
N GLY A 209 8.63 -19.27 9.88
CA GLY A 209 8.22 -20.38 9.00
C GLY A 209 6.78 -20.28 8.53
N GLU A 210 6.24 -19.07 8.39
CA GLU A 210 4.84 -18.83 8.03
C GLU A 210 4.74 -17.83 6.87
N GLY A 211 3.64 -17.85 6.13
CA GLY A 211 3.39 -16.86 5.10
C GLY A 211 2.01 -16.94 4.49
N MET A 212 1.76 -16.06 3.52
CA MET A 212 0.51 -16.03 2.76
C MET A 212 0.73 -15.95 1.26
N VAL A 213 -0.29 -16.37 0.53
CA VAL A 213 -0.43 -16.23 -0.93
C VAL A 213 -1.77 -15.56 -1.19
N GLN A 214 -1.76 -14.45 -1.93
CA GLN A 214 -2.97 -13.82 -2.44
C GLN A 214 -3.11 -14.18 -3.92
N VAL A 215 -4.30 -14.61 -4.34
CA VAL A 215 -4.58 -15.02 -5.72
C VAL A 215 -5.86 -14.37 -6.20
N PHE A 216 -5.84 -13.85 -7.43
CA PHE A 216 -6.95 -13.14 -8.06
C PHE A 216 -7.23 -13.73 -9.44
N ARG A 217 -8.46 -14.21 -9.65
CA ARG A 217 -9.04 -14.54 -10.94
C ARG A 217 -9.88 -13.35 -11.42
N ARG A 218 -9.48 -12.72 -12.53
CA ARG A 218 -10.15 -11.51 -13.03
C ARG A 218 -11.39 -11.84 -13.89
N GLN A 219 -12.19 -10.80 -14.14
CA GLN A 219 -13.54 -10.84 -14.71
C GLN A 219 -13.65 -11.63 -16.03
N ASP A 220 -12.61 -11.66 -16.88
CA ASP A 220 -12.67 -12.27 -18.21
C ASP A 220 -11.85 -13.57 -18.30
N SER A 221 -11.39 -14.11 -17.16
CA SER A 221 -10.62 -15.36 -17.16
C SER A 221 -11.52 -16.58 -17.38
N PHE A 222 -11.34 -17.23 -18.53
CA PHE A 222 -12.01 -18.49 -18.87
C PHE A 222 -11.44 -19.72 -18.15
N TYR A 223 -10.22 -19.63 -17.59
CA TYR A 223 -9.66 -20.69 -16.74
C TYR A 223 -10.18 -20.60 -15.30
N LEU A 224 -10.49 -21.76 -14.70
CA LEU A 224 -10.96 -21.89 -13.31
C LEU A 224 -9.84 -22.04 -12.29
N GLY A 225 -8.64 -22.47 -12.73
CA GLY A 225 -7.55 -22.76 -11.82
C GLY A 225 -6.17 -22.58 -12.43
N CYS A 226 -5.19 -22.42 -11.54
CA CYS A 226 -3.79 -22.24 -11.88
C CYS A 226 -2.91 -22.98 -10.85
N GLN A 227 -1.63 -23.14 -11.18
CA GLN A 227 -0.64 -23.72 -10.29
C GLN A 227 0.52 -22.73 -10.10
N PHE A 228 0.76 -22.31 -8.86
CA PHE A 228 1.73 -21.27 -8.53
C PHE A 228 2.93 -21.86 -7.80
N LYS A 229 4.13 -21.71 -8.37
CA LYS A 229 5.37 -22.14 -7.74
C LYS A 229 5.79 -21.15 -6.67
N LEU A 230 5.80 -21.58 -5.40
CA LEU A 230 6.22 -20.73 -4.29
C LEU A 230 7.75 -20.56 -4.28
N SER A 231 8.22 -19.59 -3.51
CA SER A 231 9.64 -19.24 -3.36
C SER A 231 10.01 -19.13 -1.88
N GLY A 232 11.31 -19.15 -1.56
CA GLY A 232 11.81 -18.90 -0.20
C GLY A 232 11.65 -20.05 0.81
N LEU A 233 10.98 -21.15 0.45
CA LEU A 233 10.70 -22.25 1.37
C LEU A 233 11.90 -23.19 1.57
N ASP A 234 11.96 -23.83 2.73
CA ASP A 234 12.89 -24.93 3.01
C ASP A 234 12.41 -26.20 2.29
N PRO A 235 13.16 -26.73 1.31
CA PRO A 235 12.71 -27.86 0.50
C PRO A 235 12.47 -29.14 1.31
N ALA A 236 13.22 -29.35 2.40
CA ALA A 236 13.11 -30.53 3.24
C ALA A 236 11.99 -30.43 4.29
N ALA A 237 11.53 -29.22 4.58
CA ALA A 237 10.46 -28.98 5.54
C ALA A 237 9.08 -29.35 4.99
N ARG A 238 8.15 -29.56 5.91
CA ARG A 238 6.71 -29.74 5.62
C ARG A 238 5.95 -28.52 6.07
N TYR A 239 5.00 -28.10 5.24
CA TYR A 239 4.14 -26.95 5.47
C TYR A 239 2.68 -27.38 5.50
N GLU A 240 1.98 -26.98 6.55
CA GLU A 240 0.52 -27.00 6.58
C GLU A 240 0.01 -25.81 5.75
N VAL A 241 -0.80 -26.09 4.73
CA VAL A 241 -1.36 -25.11 3.80
C VAL A 241 -2.88 -25.07 3.95
N LYS A 242 -3.44 -23.87 4.12
CA LYS A 242 -4.86 -23.64 4.36
C LYS A 242 -5.40 -22.51 3.50
N ASN A 243 -6.44 -22.78 2.71
CA ASN A 243 -7.26 -21.75 2.08
C ASN A 243 -8.27 -21.23 3.11
N LEU A 244 -8.35 -19.90 3.27
CA LEU A 244 -9.22 -19.28 4.28
C LEU A 244 -10.72 -19.40 3.96
N ASP A 245 -11.10 -19.70 2.71
CA ASP A 245 -12.49 -19.85 2.29
C ASP A 245 -13.05 -21.27 2.45
N THR A 246 -12.19 -22.28 2.58
CA THR A 246 -12.61 -23.68 2.59
C THR A 246 -12.16 -24.40 3.86
N PRO A 247 -12.97 -25.33 4.39
CA PRO A 247 -12.53 -26.15 5.51
C PRO A 247 -11.39 -27.09 5.08
N GLY A 248 -10.55 -27.47 6.04
CA GLY A 248 -9.45 -28.40 5.83
C GLY A 248 -8.09 -27.74 5.68
N LYS A 249 -7.08 -28.60 5.58
CA LYS A 249 -5.67 -28.24 5.43
C LYS A 249 -4.96 -29.37 4.71
N ALA A 250 -3.93 -29.03 3.95
CA ALA A 250 -3.05 -30.01 3.32
C ALA A 250 -1.65 -29.89 3.92
N VAL A 251 -0.88 -30.97 3.92
CA VAL A 251 0.54 -30.90 4.26
C VAL A 251 1.34 -31.21 3.00
N MET A 252 2.18 -30.26 2.60
CA MET A 252 3.04 -30.35 1.41
C MET A 252 4.48 -30.11 1.82
N THR A 253 5.43 -30.74 1.14
CA THR A 253 6.85 -30.39 1.32
C THR A 253 7.16 -29.03 0.69
N GLY A 254 8.20 -28.34 1.18
CA GLY A 254 8.68 -27.11 0.53
C GLY A 254 9.11 -27.38 -0.92
N GLU A 255 9.73 -28.53 -1.18
CA GLU A 255 10.08 -28.96 -2.54
C GLU A 255 8.84 -29.07 -3.45
N GLU A 256 7.76 -29.69 -2.98
CA GLU A 256 6.52 -29.78 -3.77
C GLU A 256 5.92 -28.41 -4.06
N LEU A 257 5.90 -27.52 -3.06
CA LEU A 257 5.38 -26.15 -3.22
C LEU A 257 6.21 -25.31 -4.18
N MET A 258 7.54 -25.48 -4.21
CA MET A 258 8.42 -24.73 -5.10
C MET A 258 8.53 -25.34 -6.51
N GLN A 259 8.53 -26.68 -6.64
CA GLN A 259 8.75 -27.35 -7.93
C GLN A 259 7.46 -27.66 -8.68
N LYS A 260 6.50 -28.28 -7.98
CA LYS A 260 5.18 -28.61 -8.57
C LYS A 260 4.27 -27.39 -8.52
N GLY A 261 4.26 -26.68 -7.39
CA GLY A 261 3.44 -25.49 -7.19
C GLY A 261 2.11 -25.78 -6.48
N LEU A 262 1.59 -24.76 -5.82
CA LEU A 262 0.30 -24.69 -5.15
C LEU A 262 -0.83 -24.63 -6.16
N LYS A 263 -1.69 -25.65 -6.18
CA LYS A 263 -2.88 -25.68 -7.04
C LYS A 263 -3.99 -24.84 -6.42
N VAL A 264 -4.57 -23.92 -7.20
CA VAL A 264 -5.63 -23.04 -6.76
C VAL A 264 -6.77 -23.07 -7.77
N LEU A 265 -7.99 -23.26 -7.27
CA LEU A 265 -9.24 -23.23 -8.02
C LEU A 265 -10.10 -22.08 -7.47
N ILE A 266 -10.61 -21.23 -8.35
CA ILE A 266 -11.52 -20.13 -8.00
C ILE A 266 -12.71 -20.19 -8.96
N GLU A 267 -13.86 -20.68 -8.48
CA GLU A 267 -15.07 -20.82 -9.30
C GLU A 267 -15.71 -19.47 -9.65
N ASN A 268 -15.67 -18.51 -8.71
CA ASN A 268 -16.19 -17.17 -8.91
C ASN A 268 -15.38 -16.38 -9.96
N GLN A 269 -16.08 -15.57 -10.75
CA GLN A 269 -15.52 -14.71 -11.79
C GLN A 269 -16.17 -13.31 -11.68
N PRO A 270 -15.49 -12.32 -11.07
CA PRO A 270 -14.14 -12.38 -10.56
C PRO A 270 -14.10 -13.08 -9.19
N GLY A 271 -12.91 -13.51 -8.77
CA GLY A 271 -12.75 -14.17 -7.48
C GLY A 271 -11.33 -14.02 -6.92
N ALA A 272 -11.22 -14.07 -5.60
CA ALA A 272 -9.94 -13.97 -4.92
C ALA A 272 -9.90 -14.93 -3.74
N VAL A 273 -8.73 -15.52 -3.47
CA VAL A 273 -8.50 -16.37 -2.30
C VAL A 273 -7.22 -15.93 -1.58
N ILE A 274 -7.19 -16.18 -0.27
CA ILE A 274 -5.98 -16.06 0.54
C ILE A 274 -5.66 -17.45 1.08
N ILE A 275 -4.43 -17.88 0.84
CA ILE A 275 -3.91 -19.16 1.32
C ILE A 275 -2.77 -18.85 2.28
N VAL A 276 -2.82 -19.42 3.48
CA VAL A 276 -1.74 -19.32 4.46
C VAL A 276 -0.99 -20.64 4.55
N TYR A 277 0.30 -20.56 4.86
CA TYR A 277 1.12 -21.74 5.12
C TYR A 277 1.96 -21.58 6.40
N LYS A 278 2.24 -22.70 7.06
CA LYS A 278 3.04 -22.78 8.28
C LYS A 278 3.91 -24.02 8.31
N LYS A 279 5.21 -23.88 8.59
CA LYS A 279 6.15 -24.98 8.77
C LYS A 279 5.77 -25.79 10.01
N VAL A 280 5.70 -27.11 9.86
CA VAL A 280 5.28 -28.04 10.93
C VAL A 280 6.34 -29.09 11.30
N SER A 281 7.32 -29.32 10.42
CA SER A 281 8.48 -30.18 10.65
C SER A 281 9.57 -29.87 9.66
#